data_AF-A0A645FUJ7-F1
#
_entry.id   AF-A0A645FUJ7-F1
#
_cell.length_a   1.000
_cell.length_b   1.000
_cell.length_c   1.000
_cell.angle_alpha   90.00
_cell.angle_beta   90.00
_cell.angle_gamma   90.00
#
_symmetry.space_group_name_H-M   'P 1'
#
loop_
_entity.id
_entity.type
_entity.pdbx_description
1 polymer ?
#
loop_
_entity_poly.entity_id
_entity_poly.type
_entity_poly.pdbx_seq_one_letter_code
_entity_poly.pdbx_strand_id
1 'polypeptide(L)'
;MYHIWYGDKADIVPATLLDESHEGRNELKANRFAAEFLVDAALLRQEIELYGISPNKITIKDILILASLFIVPYRTMVKRLQEIDVIDQKNKERFLAESDGNIAKYRKRYSVPIPETDGRIAMDNMVELAVSAYEAELITYEKLEYLLSVSSLKPEDVGVKEPPVHKFPSDEELDSIMDE
;
A
#
# COMPACT_ATOMS: atom_id res chain seq x y z
N MET A 1 -18.90 4.12 -6.71
CA MET A 1 -18.36 4.03 -5.33
C MET A 1 -18.50 2.58 -4.84
N TYR A 2 -17.96 1.61 -5.60
CA TYR A 2 -18.05 0.17 -5.29
C TYR A 2 -16.66 -0.50 -5.21
N HIS A 3 -15.61 0.13 -5.75
CA HIS A 3 -14.25 -0.44 -5.81
C HIS A 3 -13.41 -0.18 -4.56
N ILE A 4 -13.85 0.70 -3.65
CA ILE A 4 -13.10 1.06 -2.43
C ILE A 4 -13.30 0.00 -1.34
N TRP A 5 -14.37 -0.80 -1.40
CA TRP A 5 -14.73 -1.76 -0.34
C TRP A 5 -14.15 -3.16 -0.51
N TYR A 6 -13.63 -3.51 -1.70
CA TYR A 6 -13.14 -4.86 -2.00
C TYR A 6 -11.74 -4.89 -2.66
N GLY A 7 -11.08 -3.73 -2.76
CA GLY A 7 -9.70 -3.66 -3.24
C GLY A 7 -8.74 -3.99 -2.10
N ASP A 8 -8.29 -5.24 -2.05
CA ASP A 8 -7.15 -5.65 -1.23
C ASP A 8 -5.96 -4.70 -1.48
N LYS A 9 -5.40 -4.14 -0.40
CA LYS A 9 -4.19 -3.29 -0.32
C LYS A 9 -4.37 -1.81 -0.70
N ALA A 10 -4.67 -0.99 0.31
CA ALA A 10 -4.89 0.45 0.18
C ALA A 10 -3.63 1.34 0.19
N ASP A 11 -2.42 0.77 0.05
CA ASP A 11 -1.17 1.56 0.05
C ASP A 11 -0.49 1.68 -1.32
N ILE A 12 -0.81 0.80 -2.28
CA ILE A 12 -0.22 0.79 -3.62
C ILE A 12 -1.29 0.46 -4.64
N VAL A 13 -1.43 1.28 -5.69
CA VAL A 13 -2.36 0.98 -6.78
C VAL A 13 -1.87 -0.28 -7.52
N PRO A 14 -2.63 -1.39 -7.50
CA PRO A 14 -2.22 -2.62 -8.18
C PRO A 14 -2.16 -2.39 -9.69
N ALA A 15 -1.17 -2.99 -10.36
CA ALA A 15 -1.03 -2.89 -11.82
C ALA A 15 -2.28 -3.41 -12.57
N THR A 16 -2.99 -4.38 -11.97
CA THR A 16 -4.23 -4.97 -12.49
C THR A 16 -5.42 -4.02 -12.49
N LEU A 17 -5.42 -3.00 -11.63
CA LEU A 17 -6.48 -1.99 -11.52
C LEU A 17 -6.37 -0.92 -12.61
N LEU A 18 -5.26 -0.92 -13.37
CA LEU A 18 -4.97 0.03 -14.44
C LEU A 18 -4.82 -0.67 -15.80
N ASP A 19 -5.21 -1.94 -15.88
CA ASP A 19 -5.17 -2.73 -17.12
C ASP A 19 -6.45 -2.49 -17.93
N GLU A 20 -6.27 -1.94 -19.13
CA GLU A 20 -7.36 -1.39 -19.96
C GLU A 20 -8.09 -2.45 -20.81
N SER A 21 -7.74 -3.73 -20.63
CA SER A 21 -8.10 -4.82 -21.53
C SER A 21 -9.61 -5.13 -21.56
N HIS A 22 -10.38 -4.66 -20.57
CA HIS A 22 -11.82 -4.95 -20.44
C HIS A 22 -12.69 -3.79 -19.95
N GLU A 23 -12.17 -2.57 -19.91
CA GLU A 23 -12.79 -1.48 -19.13
C GLU A 23 -13.63 -0.48 -19.95
N GLY A 24 -14.71 0.01 -19.34
CA GLY A 24 -15.61 0.99 -19.92
C GLY A 24 -14.97 2.38 -20.05
N ARG A 25 -15.50 3.22 -20.94
CA ARG A 25 -15.01 4.60 -21.21
C ARG A 25 -14.85 5.50 -19.96
N ASN A 26 -15.57 5.20 -18.88
CA ASN A 26 -15.49 5.93 -17.61
C ASN A 26 -14.34 5.43 -16.71
N GLU A 27 -14.01 4.15 -16.75
CA GLU A 27 -12.90 3.57 -15.98
C GLU A 27 -11.55 4.06 -16.55
N LEU A 28 -11.42 4.11 -17.88
CA LEU A 28 -10.26 4.74 -18.53
C LEU A 28 -10.04 6.20 -18.12
N LYS A 29 -11.12 6.97 -17.95
CA LYS A 29 -11.05 8.35 -17.45
C LYS A 29 -10.65 8.41 -15.98
N ALA A 30 -11.17 7.49 -15.16
CA ALA A 30 -10.83 7.41 -13.75
C ALA A 30 -9.36 7.01 -13.56
N ASN A 31 -8.86 6.05 -14.32
CA ASN A 31 -7.46 5.61 -14.28
C ASN A 31 -6.51 6.73 -14.71
N ARG A 32 -6.87 7.49 -15.75
CA ARG A 32 -6.12 8.68 -16.16
C ARG A 32 -6.11 9.75 -15.05
N PHE A 33 -7.27 10.01 -14.45
CA PHE A 33 -7.38 10.97 -13.35
C PHE A 33 -6.53 10.55 -12.14
N ALA A 34 -6.56 9.27 -11.77
CA ALA A 34 -5.74 8.74 -10.67
C ALA A 34 -4.24 8.86 -10.97
N ALA A 35 -3.81 8.55 -12.21
CA ALA A 35 -2.42 8.72 -12.61
C ALA A 35 -1.98 10.19 -12.58
N GLU A 36 -2.83 11.12 -13.03
CA GLU A 36 -2.58 12.56 -12.94
C GLU A 36 -2.48 13.05 -11.50
N PHE A 37 -3.35 12.55 -10.63
CA PHE A 37 -3.39 12.91 -9.22
C PHE A 37 -2.17 12.37 -8.45
N LEU A 38 -1.79 11.12 -8.71
CA LEU A 38 -0.65 10.46 -8.04
C LEU A 38 0.70 10.93 -8.57
N VAL A 39 0.76 11.32 -9.84
CA VAL A 39 2.00 11.71 -10.51
C VAL A 39 1.85 13.12 -11.08
N ASP A 40 2.10 14.11 -10.24
CA ASP A 40 2.12 15.51 -10.65
C ASP A 40 3.17 15.77 -11.73
N ALA A 41 2.80 16.52 -12.76
CA ALA A 41 3.64 16.73 -13.94
C ALA A 41 4.86 17.62 -13.63
N ALA A 42 4.71 18.64 -12.78
CA ALA A 42 5.83 19.52 -12.43
C ALA A 42 6.83 18.77 -11.54
N LEU A 43 6.32 18.03 -10.54
CA LEU A 43 7.15 17.20 -9.68
C LEU A 43 7.89 16.11 -10.48
N LEU A 44 7.21 15.41 -11.38
CA LEU A 44 7.86 14.39 -12.22
C LEU A 44 8.99 14.97 -13.08
N ARG A 45 8.80 16.18 -13.65
CA ARG A 45 9.86 16.86 -14.42
C ARG A 45 11.05 17.23 -13.53
N GLN A 46 10.79 17.71 -12.32
CA GLN A 46 11.83 18.02 -11.34
C GLN A 46 12.63 16.77 -10.96
N GLU A 47 11.98 15.64 -10.70
CA GLU A 47 12.66 14.38 -10.40
C GLU A 47 13.50 13.88 -11.58
N ILE A 48 12.99 13.98 -12.82
CA ILE A 48 13.76 13.64 -14.03
C ILE A 48 15.06 14.45 -14.10
N GLU A 49 15.00 15.75 -13.84
CA GLU A 49 16.17 16.64 -13.83
C GLU A 49 17.13 16.30 -12.68
N LEU A 50 16.62 16.10 -11.47
CA LEU A 50 17.41 15.77 -10.27
C LEU A 50 18.20 14.47 -10.44
N TYR A 51 17.60 13.47 -11.08
CA TYR A 51 18.24 12.18 -11.36
C TYR A 51 19.14 12.20 -12.61
N GLY A 52 19.27 13.35 -13.29
CA GLY A 52 20.08 13.49 -14.51
C GLY A 52 19.55 12.67 -15.69
N ILE A 53 18.25 12.35 -15.69
CA ILE A 53 17.62 11.54 -16.73
C ILE A 53 17.39 12.46 -17.94
N SER A 54 18.06 12.13 -19.06
CA SER A 54 17.84 12.85 -20.31
C SER A 54 16.49 12.48 -20.91
N PRO A 55 15.55 13.43 -21.13
CA PRO A 55 14.21 13.14 -21.67
C PRO A 55 14.24 12.34 -22.98
N ASN A 56 15.19 12.64 -23.86
CA ASN A 56 15.32 11.98 -25.16
C ASN A 56 16.06 10.63 -25.12
N LYS A 57 16.48 10.16 -23.93
CA LYS A 57 17.24 8.91 -23.75
C LYS A 57 16.73 8.09 -22.57
N ILE A 58 15.44 8.20 -22.25
CA ILE A 58 14.83 7.39 -21.19
C ILE A 58 15.05 5.90 -21.45
N THR A 59 15.48 5.21 -20.40
CA THR A 59 15.69 3.76 -20.37
C THR A 59 14.68 3.08 -19.42
N ILE A 60 14.60 1.75 -19.50
CA ILE A 60 13.78 0.96 -18.56
C ILE A 60 14.21 1.20 -17.10
N LYS A 61 15.51 1.39 -16.85
CA LYS A 61 16.01 1.68 -15.49
C LYS A 61 15.40 2.98 -14.97
N ASP A 62 15.39 4.03 -15.78
CA ASP A 62 14.88 5.35 -15.39
C ASP A 62 13.38 5.26 -15.07
N ILE A 63 12.61 4.57 -15.91
CA ILE A 63 11.17 4.36 -15.69
C ILE A 63 10.92 3.59 -14.39
N LEU A 64 11.74 2.57 -14.08
CA LEU A 64 11.62 1.80 -12.84
C LEU A 64 11.92 2.64 -11.59
N ILE A 65 12.94 3.49 -11.65
CA ILE A 65 13.28 4.42 -10.57
C ILE A 65 12.14 5.40 -10.33
N LEU A 66 11.66 6.06 -11.39
CA LEU A 66 10.55 7.01 -11.30
C LEU A 66 9.28 6.32 -10.79
N ALA A 67 8.95 5.13 -11.29
CA ALA A 67 7.79 4.36 -10.83
C ALA A 67 7.90 4.02 -9.33
N SER A 68 9.11 3.73 -8.83
CA SER A 68 9.34 3.48 -7.41
C SER A 68 9.21 4.74 -6.56
N LEU A 69 9.67 5.90 -7.04
CA LEU A 69 9.57 7.19 -6.34
C LEU A 69 8.12 7.61 -6.12
N PHE A 70 7.30 7.44 -7.15
CA PHE A 70 5.88 7.79 -7.11
C PHE A 70 4.98 6.67 -6.59
N ILE A 71 5.55 5.51 -6.22
CA ILE A 71 4.80 4.35 -5.72
C ILE A 71 3.68 3.93 -6.70
N VAL A 72 4.00 3.93 -8.00
CA VAL A 72 3.07 3.54 -9.06
C VAL A 72 3.59 2.36 -9.87
N PRO A 73 2.71 1.60 -10.55
CA PRO A 73 3.13 0.57 -11.48
C PRO A 73 3.99 1.11 -12.64
N TYR A 74 4.87 0.25 -13.16
CA TYR A 74 5.74 0.59 -14.30
C TYR A 74 4.92 1.11 -15.50
N ARG A 75 3.81 0.43 -15.84
CA ARG A 75 2.95 0.81 -16.97
C ARG A 75 2.32 2.19 -16.78
N THR A 76 1.94 2.55 -15.54
CA THR A 76 1.42 3.87 -15.18
C THR A 76 2.45 4.96 -15.46
N MET A 77 3.69 4.73 -15.04
CA MET A 77 4.79 5.67 -15.28
C MET A 77 5.09 5.84 -16.78
N VAL A 78 5.07 4.75 -17.57
CA VAL A 78 5.24 4.83 -19.04
C VAL A 78 4.16 5.69 -19.69
N LYS A 79 2.89 5.49 -19.32
CA LYS A 79 1.77 6.30 -19.85
C LYS A 79 1.94 7.76 -19.46
N ARG A 80 2.29 8.03 -18.18
CA ARG A 80 2.47 9.38 -17.67
C ARG A 80 3.59 10.14 -18.37
N LEU A 81 4.74 9.49 -18.58
CA LEU A 81 5.87 10.07 -19.32
C LEU A 81 5.49 10.47 -20.75
N GLN A 82 4.59 9.72 -21.39
CA GLN A 82 4.09 10.07 -22.72
C GLN A 82 3.08 11.23 -22.66
N GLU A 83 2.21 11.27 -21.66
CA GLU A 83 1.23 12.37 -21.48
C GLU A 83 1.89 13.72 -21.26
N ILE A 84 3.06 13.75 -20.61
CA ILE A 84 3.84 14.98 -20.38
C ILE A 84 4.93 15.20 -21.45
N ASP A 85 4.82 14.54 -22.61
CA ASP A 85 5.72 14.69 -23.75
C ASP A 85 7.21 14.43 -23.45
N VAL A 86 7.51 13.62 -22.43
CA VAL A 86 8.89 13.21 -22.12
C VAL A 86 9.32 12.07 -23.04
N ILE A 87 8.39 11.18 -23.41
CA ILE A 87 8.62 10.15 -24.42
C ILE A 87 7.57 10.25 -25.54
N ASP A 88 7.94 9.85 -26.75
CA ASP A 88 7.02 9.79 -27.88
C ASP A 88 6.16 8.51 -27.87
N GLN A 89 5.15 8.48 -28.75
CA GLN A 89 4.25 7.34 -28.89
C GLN A 89 4.98 6.03 -29.22
N LYS A 90 6.04 6.10 -30.04
CA LYS A 90 6.86 4.93 -30.41
C LYS A 90 7.57 4.33 -29.21
N ASN A 91 8.16 5.16 -28.36
CA ASN A 91 8.82 4.71 -27.13
C ASN A 91 7.79 4.16 -26.13
N LYS A 92 6.62 4.80 -25.99
CA LYS A 92 5.52 4.27 -25.18
C LYS A 92 5.15 2.85 -25.59
N GLU A 93 4.89 2.61 -26.87
CA GLU A 93 4.54 1.28 -27.39
C GLU A 93 5.65 0.26 -27.11
N ARG A 94 6.90 0.63 -27.37
CA ARG A 94 8.07 -0.20 -27.07
C ARG A 94 8.14 -0.60 -25.59
N PHE A 95 7.94 0.35 -24.69
CA PHE A 95 8.03 0.11 -23.25
C PHE A 95 6.84 -0.67 -22.70
N LEU A 96 5.63 -0.47 -23.24
CA LEU A 96 4.44 -1.22 -22.87
C LEU A 96 4.44 -2.66 -23.42
N ALA A 97 5.20 -2.93 -24.48
CA ALA A 97 5.38 -4.27 -25.02
C ALA A 97 6.22 -5.19 -24.11
N GLU A 98 6.93 -4.65 -23.12
CA GLU A 98 7.65 -5.47 -22.15
C GLU A 98 6.70 -6.32 -21.31
N SER A 99 7.05 -7.61 -21.16
CA SER A 99 6.29 -8.53 -20.31
C SER A 99 6.59 -8.27 -18.84
N ASP A 100 5.64 -8.58 -17.96
CA ASP A 100 5.82 -8.41 -16.51
C ASP A 100 6.99 -9.26 -15.98
N GLY A 101 7.24 -10.42 -16.59
CA GLY A 101 8.41 -11.26 -16.30
C GLY A 101 9.74 -10.57 -16.63
N ASN A 102 9.81 -9.80 -17.72
CA ASN A 102 10.99 -8.99 -18.06
C ASN A 102 11.14 -7.81 -17.11
N ILE A 103 10.05 -7.11 -16.81
CA ILE A 103 10.04 -5.97 -15.87
C ILE A 103 10.56 -6.42 -14.49
N ALA A 104 10.14 -7.60 -14.01
CA ALA A 104 10.65 -8.18 -12.77
C ALA A 104 12.16 -8.49 -12.82
N LYS A 105 12.67 -9.00 -13.96
CA LYS A 105 14.11 -9.22 -14.17
C LYS A 105 14.87 -7.89 -14.15
N TYR A 106 14.35 -6.84 -14.79
CA TYR A 106 14.97 -5.52 -14.81
C TYR A 106 15.03 -4.89 -13.42
N ARG A 107 13.96 -5.01 -12.62
CA ARG A 107 13.97 -4.56 -11.21
C ARG A 107 15.10 -5.18 -10.41
N LYS A 108 15.25 -6.50 -10.49
CA LYS A 108 16.34 -7.23 -9.84
C LYS A 108 17.71 -6.78 -10.37
N ARG A 109 17.87 -6.67 -11.69
CA ARG A 109 19.12 -6.27 -12.36
C ARG A 109 19.59 -4.88 -11.92
N TYR A 110 18.68 -3.94 -11.75
CA TYR A 110 18.99 -2.56 -11.38
C TYR A 110 18.85 -2.27 -9.89
N SER A 111 18.60 -3.30 -9.08
CA SER A 111 18.39 -3.17 -7.63
C SER A 111 17.30 -2.16 -7.26
N VAL A 112 16.23 -2.08 -8.05
CA VAL A 112 15.08 -1.22 -7.77
C VAL A 112 14.09 -2.02 -6.93
N PRO A 113 13.86 -1.64 -5.66
CA PRO A 113 12.94 -2.38 -4.79
C PRO A 113 11.49 -2.28 -5.29
N ILE A 114 10.69 -3.24 -4.86
CA ILE A 114 9.23 -3.11 -4.90
C ILE A 114 8.85 -2.66 -3.49
N PRO A 115 8.08 -1.57 -3.32
CA PRO A 115 7.59 -1.19 -2.01
C PRO A 115 6.84 -2.38 -1.41
N GLU A 116 7.33 -2.89 -0.28
CA GLU A 116 6.69 -4.00 0.43
C GLU A 116 5.51 -3.45 1.21
N THR A 117 4.32 -3.97 0.93
CA THR A 117 3.17 -3.78 1.81
C THR A 117 3.31 -4.75 2.97
N ASP A 118 3.13 -4.29 4.19
CA ASP A 118 3.05 -5.19 5.36
C ASP A 118 1.71 -5.93 5.47
N GLY A 119 0.81 -5.76 4.49
CA GLY A 119 -0.45 -6.48 4.39
C GLY A 119 -1.52 -5.95 5.33
N ARG A 120 -1.28 -4.83 6.01
CA ARG A 120 -2.27 -4.21 6.89
C ARG A 120 -3.46 -3.67 6.10
N ILE A 121 -4.64 -3.81 6.68
CA ILE A 121 -5.85 -3.13 6.19
C ILE A 121 -5.99 -1.85 7.02
N ALA A 122 -5.66 -0.71 6.42
CA ALA A 122 -5.83 0.59 7.06
C ALA A 122 -7.30 1.04 6.94
N MET A 123 -7.99 1.17 8.07
CA MET A 123 -9.35 1.73 8.13
C MET A 123 -9.33 3.04 8.94
N ASP A 124 -8.89 4.11 8.29
CA ASP A 124 -8.79 5.46 8.88
C ASP A 124 -8.09 5.42 10.26
N ASN A 125 -8.68 5.99 11.30
CA ASN A 125 -8.16 6.00 12.67
C ASN A 125 -8.73 4.87 13.55
N MET A 126 -9.32 3.81 12.97
CA MET A 126 -9.96 2.73 13.75
C MET A 126 -9.01 2.10 14.77
N VAL A 127 -7.76 1.83 14.37
CA VAL A 127 -6.75 1.23 15.25
C VAL A 127 -6.45 2.15 16.43
N GLU A 128 -6.27 3.45 16.19
CA GLU A 128 -6.04 4.46 17.22
C GLU A 128 -7.22 4.54 18.19
N LEU A 129 -8.46 4.56 17.68
CA LEU A 129 -9.67 4.58 18.50
C LEU A 129 -9.83 3.32 19.34
N ALA A 130 -9.53 2.14 18.79
CA ALA A 130 -9.62 0.87 19.51
C ALA A 130 -8.60 0.81 20.66
N VAL A 131 -7.34 1.20 20.39
CA VAL A 131 -6.30 1.29 21.41
C VAL A 131 -6.66 2.31 22.48
N SER A 132 -7.08 3.51 22.08
CA SER A 132 -7.48 4.57 23.03
C SER A 132 -8.67 4.15 23.90
N ALA A 133 -9.64 3.43 23.33
CA ALA A 133 -10.79 2.92 24.10
C ALA A 133 -10.38 1.85 25.10
N TYR A 134 -9.41 0.99 24.76
CA TYR A 134 -8.88 -0.02 25.67
C TYR A 134 -8.07 0.63 26.81
N GLU A 135 -7.19 1.59 26.48
CA GLU A 135 -6.42 2.35 27.47
C GLU A 135 -7.31 3.17 28.41
N ALA A 136 -8.47 3.62 27.93
CA ALA A 136 -9.50 4.29 28.71
C ALA A 136 -10.46 3.32 29.45
N GLU A 137 -10.17 2.01 29.46
CA GLU A 137 -10.97 0.95 30.09
C GLU A 137 -12.43 0.87 29.60
N LEU A 138 -12.72 1.39 28.40
CA LEU A 138 -14.06 1.38 27.79
C LEU A 138 -14.37 0.05 27.09
N ILE A 139 -13.36 -0.73 26.74
CA ILE A 139 -13.48 -2.06 26.11
C ILE A 139 -12.53 -3.06 26.76
N THR A 140 -12.86 -4.35 26.67
CA THR A 140 -12.01 -5.44 27.19
C THR A 140 -10.86 -5.78 26.24
N TYR A 141 -9.89 -6.56 26.72
CA TYR A 141 -8.76 -7.03 25.91
C TYR A 141 -9.23 -7.88 24.72
N GLU A 142 -10.19 -8.77 24.92
CA GLU A 142 -10.77 -9.61 23.85
C GLU A 142 -11.47 -8.74 22.80
N LYS A 143 -12.08 -7.63 23.24
CA LYS A 143 -12.71 -6.68 22.32
C LYS A 143 -11.68 -5.89 21.52
N LEU A 144 -10.56 -5.49 22.13
CA LEU A 144 -9.43 -4.89 21.44
C LEU A 144 -8.85 -5.85 20.39
N GLU A 145 -8.58 -7.11 20.77
CA GLU A 145 -8.05 -8.14 19.87
C GLU A 145 -8.96 -8.33 18.65
N TYR A 146 -10.27 -8.43 18.87
CA TYR A 146 -11.24 -8.54 17.78
C TYR A 146 -11.17 -7.33 16.84
N LEU A 147 -11.13 -6.10 17.37
CA LEU A 147 -11.08 -4.89 16.53
C LEU A 147 -9.78 -4.81 15.73
N LEU A 148 -8.64 -5.12 16.35
CA LEU A 148 -7.33 -5.13 15.66
C LEU A 148 -7.25 -6.22 14.58
N SER A 149 -7.92 -7.36 14.77
CA SER A 149 -7.93 -8.45 13.79
C SER A 149 -8.51 -8.04 12.43
N VAL A 150 -9.42 -7.05 12.40
CA VAL A 150 -9.97 -6.45 11.17
C VAL A 150 -8.87 -5.78 10.34
N SER A 151 -7.85 -5.23 11.00
CA SER A 151 -6.67 -4.63 10.36
C SER A 151 -5.52 -5.61 10.18
N SER A 152 -5.74 -6.90 10.43
CA SER A 152 -4.71 -7.96 10.51
C SER A 152 -3.61 -7.67 11.54
N LEU A 153 -3.98 -7.03 12.65
CA LEU A 153 -3.10 -6.70 13.77
C LEU A 153 -3.46 -7.51 15.01
N LYS A 154 -2.46 -7.73 15.87
CA LYS A 154 -2.61 -8.24 17.24
C LYS A 154 -2.36 -7.11 18.25
N PRO A 155 -2.86 -7.24 19.49
CA PRO A 155 -2.56 -6.30 20.57
C PRO A 155 -1.05 -6.04 20.76
N GLU A 156 -0.21 -7.07 20.58
CA GLU A 156 1.25 -6.99 20.69
C GLU A 156 1.88 -6.08 19.61
N ASP A 157 1.32 -6.05 18.40
CA ASP A 157 1.80 -5.23 17.28
C ASP A 157 1.63 -3.72 17.56
N VAL A 158 0.71 -3.37 18.46
CA VAL A 158 0.45 -2.00 18.92
C VAL A 158 0.97 -1.77 20.35
N GLY A 159 1.79 -2.68 20.88
CA GLY A 159 2.44 -2.53 22.18
C GLY A 159 1.57 -2.87 23.40
N VAL A 160 0.37 -3.42 23.18
CA VAL A 160 -0.51 -3.89 24.26
C VAL A 160 -0.19 -5.34 24.60
N LYS A 161 0.05 -5.62 25.88
CA LYS A 161 0.31 -6.98 26.38
C LYS A 161 -0.98 -7.60 26.91
N GLU A 162 -1.08 -8.92 26.78
CA GLU A 162 -2.15 -9.68 27.39
C GLU A 162 -2.15 -9.44 28.92
N PRO A 163 -3.31 -9.10 29.51
CA PRO A 163 -3.41 -8.97 30.95
C PRO A 163 -3.05 -10.32 31.60
N PRO A 164 -2.39 -10.31 32.77
CA PRO A 164 -2.05 -11.54 33.46
C PRO A 164 -3.32 -12.35 33.70
N VAL A 165 -3.32 -13.61 33.26
CA VAL A 165 -4.42 -14.55 33.54
C VAL A 165 -4.70 -14.49 35.03
N HIS A 166 -5.91 -14.06 35.39
CA HIS A 166 -6.34 -14.10 36.77
C HIS A 166 -6.34 -15.57 37.16
N LYS A 167 -5.31 -16.00 37.89
CA LYS A 167 -5.33 -17.31 38.54
C LYS A 167 -6.52 -17.25 39.48
N PHE A 168 -7.53 -18.06 39.21
CA PHE A 168 -8.53 -18.35 40.22
C PHE A 168 -7.78 -18.78 41.49
N PRO A 169 -8.18 -18.28 42.67
CA PRO A 169 -7.53 -18.71 43.92
C PRO A 169 -7.57 -20.24 43.98
N SER A 170 -6.50 -20.86 44.46
CA SER A 170 -6.51 -22.31 44.66
C SER A 170 -7.60 -22.68 45.67
N ASP A 171 -8.06 -23.94 45.66
CA ASP A 171 -9.03 -24.41 46.66
C ASP A 171 -8.52 -24.17 48.10
N GLU A 172 -7.21 -24.25 48.34
CA GLU A 172 -6.58 -23.91 49.62
C GLU A 172 -6.70 -22.41 49.98
N GLU A 173 -6.59 -21.52 48.99
CA GLU A 173 -6.76 -20.07 49.19
C GLU A 173 -8.24 -19.72 49.41
N LEU A 174 -9.16 -20.41 48.72
CA LEU A 174 -10.61 -20.26 48.93
C LEU A 174 -11.03 -20.71 50.33
N ASP A 175 -10.54 -21.88 50.77
CA ASP A 175 -10.83 -22.41 52.11
C ASP A 175 -10.32 -21.44 53.20
N SER A 176 -9.15 -20.82 53.01
CA SER A 176 -8.61 -19.84 53.97
C SER A 176 -9.42 -18.55 54.10
N ILE A 177 -10.19 -18.17 53.06
CA ILE A 177 -11.08 -17.00 53.06
C ILE A 177 -12.45 -17.36 53.65
N MET A 178 -12.85 -18.63 53.57
CA MET A 178 -14.12 -19.13 54.12
C MET A 178 -14.05 -19.44 55.63
N ASP A 179 -12.85 -19.62 56.16
CA ASP A 179 -12.60 -19.91 57.58
C ASP A 179 -12.39 -18.65 58.47
N GLU A 180 -12.61 -17.44 57.95
CA GLU A 180 -12.64 -16.15 58.69
C GLU A 180 -14.07 -15.63 58.89
#